data_AF-A0A174PIW9-F1
#
_entry.id   AF-A0A174PIW9-F1
#
_cell.length_a   1.000
_cell.length_b   1.000
_cell.length_c   1.000
_cell.angle_alpha   90.00
_cell.angle_beta   90.00
_cell.angle_gamma   90.00
#
_symmetry.space_group_name_H-M   'P 1'
#
loop_
_entity.id
_entity.type
_entity.pdbx_description
1 polymer ?
#
loop_
_entity_poly.entity_id
_entity_poly.type
_entity_poly.pdbx_seq_one_letter_code
_entity_poly.pdbx_strand_id
1 'polypeptide(L)'
;MKEVLNNQQIVCPGDATQFMHAIFSSDHEMMTFYLTLNRFINPSSYLVERSDRQRLEDLENVLFGNVAAFEAVHRFKKISVKDVIKGFGMHMMNMQVSNANRMQSANIMGSFIDCIIDTTKNSWQYKQMYQVNHLHLENVRYLLNRLNEE
;
A
#
# COMPACT_ATOMS: atom_id res chain seq x y z
N MET A 1 43.54 -3.63 -28.45
CA MET A 1 42.29 -2.90 -28.78
C MET A 1 41.17 -3.62 -28.05
N LYS A 2 40.45 -2.93 -27.16
CA LYS A 2 39.33 -3.47 -26.38
C LYS A 2 38.06 -3.47 -27.25
N GLU A 3 37.39 -4.61 -27.33
CA GLU A 3 35.95 -4.77 -27.65
C GLU A 3 35.51 -6.00 -26.82
N VAL A 4 34.83 -5.90 -25.67
CA VAL A 4 33.50 -5.38 -25.34
C VAL A 4 32.38 -6.19 -26.02
N LEU A 5 31.48 -6.70 -25.16
CA LEU A 5 30.13 -7.25 -25.39
C LEU A 5 30.02 -8.78 -25.46
N ASN A 6 29.82 -9.42 -24.29
CA ASN A 6 28.57 -10.16 -24.08
C ASN A 6 28.32 -10.48 -22.59
N ASN A 7 27.96 -9.49 -21.79
CA ASN A 7 27.30 -9.71 -20.50
C ASN A 7 25.78 -9.66 -20.70
N GLN A 8 25.25 -10.50 -21.59
CA GLN A 8 23.86 -10.88 -21.49
C GLN A 8 23.75 -11.77 -20.25
N GLN A 9 23.53 -11.13 -19.09
CA GLN A 9 23.01 -11.80 -17.92
C GLN A 9 21.79 -12.59 -18.39
N ILE A 10 21.90 -13.91 -18.36
CA ILE A 10 20.77 -14.81 -18.55
C ILE A 10 19.96 -14.69 -17.27
N VAL A 11 18.90 -13.88 -17.36
CA VAL A 11 18.01 -13.53 -16.27
C VAL A 11 16.87 -14.56 -16.26
N CYS A 12 16.91 -15.53 -15.34
CA CYS A 12 15.98 -16.67 -15.22
C CYS A 12 14.59 -16.29 -14.70
N PRO A 13 13.49 -16.34 -15.47
CA PRO A 13 12.20 -15.76 -15.08
C PRO A 13 11.69 -16.24 -13.71
N GLY A 14 11.44 -15.30 -12.78
CA GLY A 14 10.78 -15.58 -11.49
C GLY A 14 11.52 -15.12 -10.22
N ASP A 15 12.71 -14.55 -10.35
CA ASP A 15 13.46 -14.00 -9.23
C ASP A 15 13.07 -12.52 -8.98
N ALA A 16 12.72 -12.16 -7.73
CA ALA A 16 12.41 -10.79 -7.32
C ALA A 16 13.53 -9.80 -7.67
N THR A 17 14.77 -10.29 -7.72
CA THR A 17 15.98 -9.57 -8.14
C THR A 17 15.88 -9.03 -9.57
N GLN A 18 15.04 -9.61 -10.42
CA GLN A 18 14.84 -9.16 -11.81
C GLN A 18 13.96 -7.92 -11.90
N PHE A 19 12.93 -7.85 -11.05
CA PHE A 19 12.11 -6.64 -10.95
C PHE A 19 12.91 -5.49 -10.35
N MET A 20 13.84 -5.78 -9.44
CA MET A 20 14.76 -4.79 -8.88
C MET A 20 15.68 -4.21 -9.96
N HIS A 21 16.31 -5.04 -10.79
CA HIS A 21 17.18 -4.59 -11.90
C HIS A 21 16.42 -3.92 -13.06
N ALA A 22 15.11 -4.08 -13.15
CA ALA A 22 14.29 -3.36 -14.14
C ALA A 22 14.09 -1.87 -13.78
N ILE A 23 14.25 -1.49 -12.50
CA ILE A 23 13.99 -0.14 -12.00
C ILE A 23 15.27 0.54 -11.50
N PHE A 24 16.16 -0.20 -10.84
CA PHE A 24 17.40 0.30 -10.27
C PHE A 24 18.61 -0.42 -10.87
N SER A 25 19.67 0.33 -11.14
CA SER A 25 20.92 -0.18 -11.72
C SER A 25 21.83 -0.83 -10.67
N SER A 26 21.61 -0.58 -9.37
CA SER A 26 22.39 -1.16 -8.26
C SER A 26 21.67 -1.10 -6.90
N ASP A 27 22.11 -1.91 -5.93
CA ASP A 27 21.68 -1.84 -4.53
C ASP A 27 21.90 -0.45 -3.92
N HIS A 28 23.02 0.22 -4.27
CA HIS A 28 23.34 1.56 -3.77
C HIS A 28 22.38 2.64 -4.29
N GLU A 29 22.01 2.56 -5.57
CA GLU A 29 21.00 3.45 -6.16
C GLU A 29 19.64 3.25 -5.49
N MET A 30 19.24 2.00 -5.30
CA MET A 30 17.99 1.63 -4.63
C MET A 30 17.96 2.12 -3.17
N MET A 31 19.04 1.90 -2.42
CA MET A 31 19.21 2.39 -1.05
C MET A 31 19.06 3.91 -0.98
N THR A 32 19.74 4.63 -1.87
CA THR A 32 19.68 6.10 -1.95
C THR A 32 18.26 6.59 -2.22
N PHE A 33 17.55 5.92 -3.13
CA PHE A 33 16.15 6.22 -3.42
C PHE A 33 15.27 6.05 -2.18
N TYR A 34 15.33 4.90 -1.50
CA TYR A 34 14.44 4.63 -0.36
C TYR A 34 14.77 5.45 0.87
N LEU A 35 16.04 5.73 1.15
CA LEU A 35 16.42 6.67 2.20
C LEU A 35 15.98 8.10 1.89
N THR A 36 15.92 8.48 0.61
CA THR A 36 15.37 9.77 0.19
C THR A 36 13.85 9.78 0.34
N LEU A 37 13.15 8.72 -0.09
CA LEU A 37 11.71 8.58 0.07
C LEU A 37 11.30 8.62 1.55
N ASN A 38 12.02 7.91 2.42
CA ASN A 38 11.74 7.90 3.85
C ASN A 38 11.84 9.30 4.49
N ARG A 39 12.68 10.21 3.97
CA ARG A 39 12.72 11.62 4.43
C ARG A 39 11.40 12.34 4.22
N PHE A 40 10.71 12.05 3.11
CA PHE A 40 9.44 12.69 2.79
C PHE A 40 8.28 12.05 3.54
N ILE A 41 8.31 10.73 3.70
CA ILE A 41 7.23 9.97 4.36
C ILE A 41 7.31 10.08 5.88
N ASN A 42 8.52 10.11 6.44
CA ASN A 42 8.77 10.16 7.87
C ASN A 42 9.79 11.27 8.22
N PRO A 43 9.42 12.56 8.02
CA PRO A 43 10.37 13.66 8.21
C PRO A 43 10.86 13.78 9.67
N SER A 44 10.02 13.38 10.64
CA SER A 44 10.39 13.41 12.06
C SER A 44 11.50 12.41 12.41
N SER A 45 11.62 11.28 11.70
CA SER A 45 12.70 10.30 11.95
C SER A 45 14.08 10.82 11.52
N TYR A 46 14.16 11.96 10.82
CA TYR A 46 15.41 12.63 10.44
C TYR A 46 15.80 13.76 11.39
N LEU A 47 14.97 14.07 12.39
CA LEU A 47 15.30 15.00 13.47
C LEU A 47 16.23 14.39 14.52
N VAL A 48 16.40 13.07 14.47
CA VAL A 48 17.30 12.30 15.34
C VAL A 48 18.25 11.46 14.50
N GLU A 49 19.42 11.17 15.05
CA GLU A 49 20.37 10.26 14.43
C GLU A 49 19.79 8.84 14.43
N ARG A 50 19.77 8.21 13.25
CA ARG A 50 19.31 6.84 13.03
C ARG A 50 20.17 6.21 11.95
N SER A 51 20.41 4.91 12.07
CA SER A 51 21.09 4.15 11.03
C SER A 51 20.20 4.01 9.79
N ASP A 52 20.81 3.74 8.64
CA ASP A 52 20.06 3.50 7.40
C ASP A 52 19.14 2.30 7.53
N ARG A 53 19.55 1.27 8.28
CA ARG A 53 18.69 0.14 8.65
C ARG A 53 17.42 0.58 9.36
N GLN A 54 17.54 1.35 10.44
CA GLN A 54 16.37 1.82 11.21
C GLN A 54 15.42 2.63 10.34
N ARG A 55 15.96 3.44 9.41
CA ARG A 55 15.18 4.23 8.47
C ARG A 55 14.44 3.36 7.45
N LEU A 56 15.05 2.28 7.00
CA LEU A 56 14.39 1.30 6.13
C LEU A 56 13.33 0.50 6.89
N GLU A 57 13.56 0.12 8.15
CA GLU A 57 12.55 -0.54 9.00
C GLU A 57 11.34 0.37 9.24
N ASP A 58 11.56 1.66 9.50
CA ASP A 58 10.48 2.66 9.60
C ASP A 58 9.67 2.73 8.30
N LEU A 59 10.36 2.77 7.14
CA LEU A 59 9.71 2.83 5.84
C LEU A 59 8.96 1.53 5.51
N GLU A 60 9.52 0.37 5.84
CA GLU A 60 8.87 -0.93 5.67
C GLU A 60 7.53 -0.96 6.39
N ASN A 61 7.49 -0.50 7.65
CA ASN A 61 6.26 -0.45 8.44
C ASN A 61 5.18 0.43 7.77
N VAL A 62 5.55 1.57 7.21
CA VAL A 62 4.60 2.43 6.47
C VAL A 62 4.10 1.74 5.21
N LEU A 63 5.00 1.18 4.40
CA LEU A 63 4.64 0.48 3.17
C LEU A 63 3.76 -0.75 3.45
N PHE A 64 4.06 -1.51 4.51
CA PHE A 64 3.24 -2.62 4.97
C PHE A 64 1.81 -2.18 5.31
N GLY A 65 1.68 -1.08 6.07
CA GLY A 65 0.37 -0.49 6.37
C GLY A 65 -0.40 -0.10 5.11
N ASN A 66 0.28 0.53 4.14
CA ASN A 66 -0.33 0.89 2.85
C ASN A 66 -0.78 -0.34 2.06
N VAL A 67 0.07 -1.37 1.97
CA VAL A 67 -0.28 -2.63 1.28
C VAL A 67 -1.52 -3.25 1.90
N ALA A 68 -1.59 -3.34 3.23
CA ALA A 68 -2.76 -3.87 3.93
C ALA A 68 -4.03 -3.06 3.64
N ALA A 69 -3.93 -1.72 3.63
CA ALA A 69 -5.06 -0.85 3.33
C ALA A 69 -5.56 -1.02 1.88
N PHE A 70 -4.66 -1.05 0.90
CA PHE A 70 -5.05 -1.20 -0.51
C PHE A 70 -5.44 -2.63 -0.87
N GLU A 71 -4.92 -3.65 -0.16
CA GLU A 71 -5.32 -5.04 -0.36
C GLU A 71 -6.81 -5.26 -0.11
N ALA A 72 -7.36 -4.59 0.90
CA ALA A 72 -8.78 -4.66 1.23
C ALA A 72 -9.65 -4.23 0.03
N VAL A 73 -9.25 -3.18 -0.68
CA VAL A 73 -9.91 -2.69 -1.90
C VAL A 73 -9.57 -3.58 -3.11
N HIS A 74 -8.35 -4.09 -3.18
CA HIS A 74 -7.88 -4.94 -4.27
C HIS A 74 -8.66 -6.27 -4.33
N ARG A 75 -8.88 -6.91 -3.18
CA ARG A 75 -9.60 -8.19 -3.06
C ARG A 75 -11.12 -8.03 -3.00
N PHE A 76 -11.61 -6.81 -2.86
CA PHE A 76 -13.03 -6.54 -2.79
C PHE A 76 -13.76 -6.94 -4.08
N LYS A 77 -14.79 -7.78 -3.95
CA LYS A 77 -15.55 -8.31 -5.11
C LYS A 77 -16.84 -7.55 -5.37
N LYS A 78 -17.65 -7.28 -4.35
CA LYS A 78 -18.99 -6.67 -4.49
C LYS A 78 -19.56 -6.22 -3.14
N ILE A 79 -20.26 -5.08 -3.14
CA ILE A 79 -21.22 -4.67 -2.10
C ILE A 79 -22.60 -4.82 -2.72
N SER A 80 -23.49 -5.55 -2.05
CA SER A 80 -24.87 -5.69 -2.48
C SER A 80 -25.68 -4.48 -1.99
N VAL A 81 -25.77 -3.45 -2.83
CA VAL A 81 -26.55 -2.23 -2.54
C VAL A 81 -27.99 -2.59 -2.13
N LYS A 82 -28.57 -3.61 -2.77
CA LYS A 82 -29.90 -4.14 -2.45
C LYS A 82 -29.99 -4.61 -0.99
N ASP A 83 -29.03 -5.39 -0.54
CA ASP A 83 -29.07 -5.96 0.82
C ASP A 83 -28.79 -4.89 1.87
N VAL A 84 -27.91 -3.93 1.56
CA VAL A 84 -27.66 -2.75 2.40
C VAL A 84 -28.92 -1.91 2.57
N ILE A 85 -29.60 -1.55 1.48
CA ILE A 85 -30.86 -0.77 1.52
C ILE A 85 -31.93 -1.53 2.31
N LYS A 86 -32.07 -2.84 2.07
CA LYS A 86 -33.07 -3.67 2.76
C LYS A 86 -32.81 -3.70 4.27
N GLY A 87 -31.58 -4.01 4.68
CA GLY A 87 -31.21 -4.08 6.10
C GLY A 87 -31.36 -2.72 6.80
N PHE A 88 -30.92 -1.64 6.15
CA PHE A 88 -31.07 -0.30 6.68
C PHE A 88 -32.54 0.13 6.80
N GLY A 89 -33.37 -0.18 5.79
CA GLY A 89 -34.82 0.06 5.85
C GLY A 89 -35.49 -0.65 7.03
N MET A 90 -35.11 -1.91 7.30
CA MET A 90 -35.59 -2.66 8.47
C MET A 90 -35.17 -1.99 9.79
N HIS A 91 -33.92 -1.52 9.89
CA HIS A 91 -33.44 -0.77 11.06
C HIS A 91 -34.24 0.51 11.29
N MET A 92 -34.53 1.27 10.22
CA MET A 92 -35.30 2.51 10.29
C MET A 92 -36.76 2.29 10.70
N MET A 93 -37.31 1.11 10.43
CA MET A 93 -38.66 0.71 10.84
C MET A 93 -38.73 0.14 12.27
N ASN A 94 -37.59 -0.08 12.94
CA ASN A 94 -37.58 -0.63 14.29
C ASN A 94 -38.08 0.39 15.33
N MET A 95 -39.29 0.15 15.85
CA MET A 95 -39.94 1.02 16.84
C MET A 95 -39.27 1.00 18.22
N GLN A 96 -38.40 0.02 18.50
CA GLN A 96 -37.59 -0.01 19.73
C GLN A 96 -36.42 0.99 19.67
N VAL A 97 -36.09 1.50 18.48
CA VAL A 97 -35.03 2.49 18.30
C VAL A 97 -35.64 3.89 18.26
N SER A 98 -35.14 4.78 19.11
CA SER A 98 -35.60 6.17 19.18
C SER A 98 -35.41 6.89 17.84
N ASN A 99 -36.22 7.92 17.58
CA ASN A 99 -36.06 8.76 16.38
C ASN A 99 -34.68 9.41 16.30
N ALA A 100 -34.12 9.84 17.44
CA ALA A 100 -32.80 10.44 17.51
C ALA A 100 -31.71 9.44 17.06
N ASN A 101 -31.75 8.20 17.55
CA ASN A 101 -30.79 7.17 17.19
C ASN A 101 -30.95 6.74 15.72
N ARG A 102 -32.17 6.69 15.20
CA ARG A 102 -32.44 6.43 13.77
C ARG A 102 -31.87 7.53 12.89
N MET A 103 -32.05 8.80 13.27
CA MET A 103 -31.47 9.94 12.56
C MET A 103 -29.93 9.91 12.56
N GLN A 104 -29.31 9.62 13.71
CA GLN A 104 -27.86 9.45 13.80
C GLN A 104 -27.38 8.29 12.93
N SER A 105 -28.09 7.15 12.94
CA SER A 105 -27.79 6.00 12.08
C SER A 105 -27.85 6.38 10.60
N ALA A 106 -28.83 7.19 10.20
CA ALA A 106 -28.95 7.68 8.82
C ALA A 106 -27.76 8.55 8.41
N ASN A 107 -27.29 9.44 9.29
CA ASN A 107 -26.11 10.25 9.02
C ASN A 107 -24.85 9.39 8.84
N ILE A 108 -24.63 8.41 9.73
CA ILE A 108 -23.50 7.47 9.63
C ILE A 108 -23.60 6.65 8.33
N MET A 109 -24.79 6.16 8.00
CA MET A 109 -25.04 5.39 6.79
C MET A 109 -24.78 6.23 5.53
N GLY A 110 -25.14 7.51 5.53
CA GLY A 110 -24.81 8.46 4.46
C GLY A 110 -23.32 8.57 4.23
N SER A 111 -22.54 8.88 5.28
CA SER A 111 -21.07 8.96 5.19
C SER A 111 -20.43 7.65 4.72
N PHE A 112 -20.99 6.51 5.14
CA PHE A 112 -20.50 5.20 4.72
C PHE A 112 -20.77 4.93 3.23
N ILE A 113 -21.96 5.31 2.72
CA ILE A 113 -22.29 5.20 1.29
C ILE A 113 -21.36 6.10 0.46
N ASP A 114 -21.13 7.34 0.88
CA ASP A 114 -20.22 8.26 0.20
C ASP A 114 -18.81 7.65 0.09
N CYS A 115 -18.29 7.11 1.20
CA CYS A 115 -17.00 6.41 1.22
C CYS A 115 -16.96 5.22 0.24
N ILE A 116 -18.00 4.37 0.21
CA ILE A 116 -18.08 3.25 -0.74
C ILE A 116 -18.08 3.75 -2.18
N ILE A 117 -18.87 4.79 -2.49
CA ILE A 117 -18.99 5.35 -3.83
C ILE A 117 -17.65 5.90 -4.29
N ASP A 118 -17.00 6.71 -3.47
CA ASP A 118 -15.70 7.31 -3.79
C ASP A 118 -14.61 6.25 -3.91
N THR A 119 -14.63 5.24 -3.03
CA THR A 119 -13.73 4.09 -3.13
C THR A 119 -13.93 3.31 -4.43
N THR A 120 -15.18 3.07 -4.82
CA THR A 120 -15.52 2.30 -6.02
C THR A 120 -15.17 3.07 -7.29
N LYS A 121 -15.45 4.38 -7.34
CA LYS A 121 -15.09 5.27 -8.44
C LYS A 121 -13.58 5.28 -8.70
N ASN A 122 -12.78 5.22 -7.64
CA ASN A 122 -11.32 5.23 -7.72
C ASN A 122 -10.70 3.82 -7.58
N SER A 123 -11.50 2.76 -7.74
CA SER A 123 -11.08 1.38 -7.45
C SER A 123 -9.90 0.93 -8.31
N TRP A 124 -9.80 1.40 -9.55
CA TRP A 124 -8.66 1.11 -10.41
C TRP A 124 -7.36 1.72 -9.85
N GLN A 125 -7.40 2.99 -9.44
CA GLN A 125 -6.26 3.67 -8.82
C GLN A 125 -5.83 2.95 -7.54
N TYR A 126 -6.77 2.55 -6.67
CA TYR A 126 -6.43 1.80 -5.46
C TYR A 126 -5.80 0.43 -5.76
N LYS A 127 -6.26 -0.27 -6.81
CA LYS A 127 -5.63 -1.51 -7.26
C LYS A 127 -4.21 -1.30 -7.78
N GLN A 128 -3.97 -0.20 -8.49
CA GLN A 128 -2.61 0.20 -8.90
C GLN A 128 -1.74 0.53 -7.68
N MET A 129 -2.28 1.27 -6.71
CA MET A 129 -1.56 1.61 -5.48
C MET A 129 -1.17 0.38 -4.68
N TYR A 130 -2.01 -0.66 -4.63
CA TYR A 130 -1.65 -1.96 -4.05
C TYR A 130 -0.39 -2.53 -4.71
N GLN A 131 -0.38 -2.64 -6.05
CA GLN A 131 0.73 -3.23 -6.79
C GLN A 131 2.03 -2.42 -6.61
N VAL A 132 1.93 -1.09 -6.70
CA VAL A 132 3.08 -0.18 -6.54
C VAL A 132 3.65 -0.25 -5.12
N ASN A 133 2.80 -0.16 -4.08
CA ASN A 133 3.26 -0.25 -2.70
C ASN A 133 3.84 -1.64 -2.37
N HIS A 134 3.25 -2.71 -2.93
CA HIS A 134 3.78 -4.06 -2.76
C HIS A 134 5.19 -4.17 -3.36
N LEU A 135 5.41 -3.66 -4.56
CA LEU A 135 6.74 -3.65 -5.17
C LEU A 135 7.75 -2.88 -4.31
N HIS A 136 7.36 -1.70 -3.82
CA HIS A 136 8.24 -0.92 -2.96
C HIS A 136 8.56 -1.62 -1.64
N LEU A 137 7.57 -2.29 -1.03
CA LEU A 137 7.76 -3.07 0.19
C LEU A 137 8.76 -4.21 -0.02
N GLU A 138 8.65 -4.96 -1.11
CA GLU A 138 9.56 -6.06 -1.42
C GLU A 138 11.00 -5.58 -1.67
N ASN A 139 11.17 -4.44 -2.36
CA ASN A 139 12.50 -3.85 -2.55
C ASN A 139 13.13 -3.38 -1.22
N VAL A 140 12.35 -2.78 -0.31
CA VAL A 140 12.84 -2.38 1.03
C VAL A 140 13.24 -3.61 1.84
N ARG A 141 12.43 -4.68 1.82
CA ARG A 141 12.74 -5.96 2.47
C ARG A 141 14.01 -6.59 1.92
N TYR A 142 14.19 -6.54 0.61
CA TYR A 142 15.43 -6.99 -0.01
C TYR A 142 16.65 -6.24 0.54
N LEU A 143 16.62 -4.91 0.57
CA LEU A 143 17.73 -4.12 1.13
C LEU A 143 17.98 -4.43 2.61
N LEU A 144 16.93 -4.60 3.41
CA LEU A 144 17.05 -4.99 4.82
C LEU A 144 17.71 -6.36 4.97
N ASN A 145 17.39 -7.32 4.10
CA ASN A 145 18.02 -8.63 4.09
C ASN A 145 19.50 -8.55 3.69
N ARG A 146 19.84 -7.75 2.68
CA ARG A 146 21.24 -7.52 2.26
C ARG A 146 22.08 -6.92 3.39
N LEU A 147 21.52 -5.98 4.17
CA LEU A 147 22.17 -5.42 5.36
C LEU A 147 22.35 -6.42 6.52
N ASN A 148 21.71 -7.59 6.49
CA ASN A 148 21.96 -8.66 7.46
C ASN A 148 23.13 -9.58 7.05
N GLU A 149 23.50 -9.57 5.78
CA GLU A 149 24.52 -10.45 5.19
C GLU A 149 25.92 -9.82 5.17
N GLU A 150 26.02 -8.51 5.47
CA GLU A 150 27.27 -7.74 5.64
C GLU A 150 27.72 -7.70 7.11
#